data_AF-A0A956MMD8-F1
#
_entry.id   AF-A0A956MMD8-F1
#
_cell.length_a   1.000
_cell.length_b   1.000
_cell.length_c   1.000
_cell.angle_alpha   90.00
_cell.angle_beta   90.00
_cell.angle_gamma   90.00
#
_symmetry.space_group_name_H-M   'P 1'
#
loop_
_entity.id
_entity.type
_entity.pdbx_description
1 polymer ?
#
loop_
_entity_poly.entity_id
_entity_poly.type
_entity_poly.pdbx_seq_one_letter_code
_entity_poly.pdbx_strand_id
1 'polypeptide(L)'
;MRILVSLVAALNLWFGVRAALNVLGILQTSKYGTPTTVLAALLGLGLGGYGAWLAWMGKDLRHGLLVGLAPWVLGVVVVFISLVVGDPR
;
A
#
# COMPACT_ATOMS: atom_id res chain seq x y z
N MET A 1 -4.47 16.09 -11.84
CA MET A 1 -4.82 14.77 -11.27
C MET A 1 -3.84 13.66 -11.63
N ARG A 2 -3.38 13.53 -12.88
CA ARG A 2 -2.43 12.47 -13.28
C ARG A 2 -1.19 12.42 -12.39
N ILE A 3 -0.57 13.58 -12.14
CA ILE A 3 0.60 13.70 -11.22
C ILE A 3 0.26 13.17 -9.82
N LEU A 4 -0.90 13.49 -9.27
CA LEU A 4 -1.32 13.00 -7.94
C LEU A 4 -1.48 11.48 -7.92
N VAL A 5 -2.14 10.90 -8.93
CA VAL A 5 -2.26 9.43 -9.05
C VAL A 5 -0.87 8.80 -9.15
N SER A 6 0.02 9.37 -9.96
CA SER A 6 1.39 8.88 -10.10
C SER A 6 2.19 8.98 -8.79
N LEU A 7 2.02 10.05 -8.00
CA LEU A 7 2.66 10.20 -6.70
C LEU A 7 2.16 9.15 -5.71
N VAL A 8 0.84 8.95 -5.62
CA VAL A 8 0.25 7.93 -4.74
C VAL A 8 0.65 6.52 -5.20
N ALA A 9 0.70 6.27 -6.51
CA ALA A 9 1.18 5.02 -7.08
C ALA A 9 2.65 4.77 -6.75
N ALA A 10 3.52 5.78 -6.93
CA ALA A 10 4.94 5.69 -6.60
C ALA A 10 5.15 5.40 -5.11
N LEU A 11 4.36 6.02 -4.24
CA LEU A 11 4.41 5.79 -2.81
C LEU A 11 4.00 4.34 -2.46
N ASN A 12 2.90 3.84 -3.02
CA ASN A 12 2.50 2.43 -2.87
C ASN A 12 3.57 1.45 -3.39
N LEU A 13 4.12 1.71 -4.57
CA LEU A 13 5.19 0.89 -5.15
C LEU A 13 6.45 0.91 -4.28
N TRP A 14 6.85 2.06 -3.74
CA TRP A 14 7.99 2.16 -2.84
C TRP A 14 7.82 1.28 -1.60
N PHE A 15 6.68 1.38 -0.92
CA PHE A 15 6.37 0.52 0.24
C PHE A 15 6.24 -0.95 -0.15
N GLY A 16 5.58 -1.24 -1.28
CA GLY A 16 5.41 -2.59 -1.81
C GLY A 16 6.74 -3.28 -2.14
N VAL A 17 7.66 -2.57 -2.81
CA VAL A 17 9.01 -3.07 -3.12
C VAL A 17 9.78 -3.32 -1.83
N ARG A 18 9.79 -2.38 -0.87
CA ARG A 18 10.47 -2.61 0.41
C ARG A 18 9.90 -3.81 1.15
N ALA A 19 8.57 -3.98 1.15
CA ALA A 19 7.93 -5.14 1.76
C ALA A 19 8.32 -6.44 1.03
N ALA A 20 8.34 -6.45 -0.30
CA ALA A 20 8.78 -7.60 -1.09
C ALA A 20 10.24 -7.96 -0.81
N LEU A 21 11.14 -6.98 -0.77
CA LEU A 21 12.55 -7.19 -0.41
C LEU A 21 12.72 -7.71 1.03
N ASN A 22 11.80 -7.35 1.93
CA ASN A 22 11.77 -7.93 3.28
C ASN A 22 11.31 -9.39 3.27
N VAL A 23 10.26 -9.72 2.50
CA VAL A 23 9.78 -11.10 2.33
C VAL A 23 10.86 -11.99 1.72
N LEU A 24 11.60 -11.48 0.74
CA LEU A 24 12.71 -12.20 0.10
C LEU A 24 13.96 -12.30 0.99
N GLY A 25 13.95 -11.71 2.19
CA GLY A 25 15.09 -11.74 3.11
C GLY A 25 16.28 -10.87 2.71
N ILE A 26 16.10 -9.93 1.76
CA ILE A 26 17.16 -9.01 1.29
C ILE A 26 17.30 -7.83 2.25
N LEU A 27 16.17 -7.19 2.62
CA LEU A 27 16.20 -5.94 3.39
C LEU A 27 16.06 -6.11 4.91
N GLN A 28 15.59 -7.27 5.39
CA GLN A 28 15.50 -7.70 6.81
C GLN A 28 15.24 -6.59 7.86
N THR A 29 14.39 -5.63 7.54
CA THR A 29 14.09 -4.41 8.32
C THR A 29 12.64 -4.36 8.79
N SER A 30 11.79 -5.29 8.36
CA SER A 30 10.39 -5.37 8.76
C SER A 30 10.27 -5.74 10.25
N LYS A 31 9.48 -4.97 10.99
CA LYS A 31 9.08 -5.26 12.37
C LYS A 31 7.83 -6.15 12.44
N TYR A 32 7.17 -6.38 11.30
CA TYR A 32 5.94 -7.13 11.20
C TYR A 32 6.21 -8.60 10.86
N GLY A 33 5.28 -9.49 11.21
CA GLY A 33 5.35 -10.89 10.82
C GLY A 33 5.39 -11.07 9.30
N THR A 34 5.93 -12.21 8.86
CA THR A 34 6.02 -12.57 7.44
C THR A 34 4.68 -12.47 6.70
N PRO A 35 3.54 -12.98 7.23
CA PRO A 35 2.25 -12.89 6.53
C PRO A 35 1.81 -11.45 6.28
N THR A 36 1.97 -10.57 7.27
CA THR A 36 1.61 -9.15 7.16
C THR A 36 2.51 -8.44 6.16
N THR A 37 3.79 -8.78 6.13
CA THR A 37 4.76 -8.20 5.19
C THR A 37 4.46 -8.65 3.74
N VAL A 38 4.06 -9.91 3.54
CA VAL A 38 3.58 -10.42 2.24
C VAL A 38 2.34 -9.68 1.77
N LEU A 39 1.35 -9.48 2.65
CA LEU A 39 0.14 -8.75 2.32
C LEU A 39 0.46 -7.31 1.91
N ALA A 40 1.34 -6.63 2.65
CA ALA A 40 1.79 -5.28 2.33
C ALA A 40 2.51 -5.21 0.98
N ALA A 41 3.32 -6.22 0.65
CA ALA A 41 3.99 -6.31 -0.64
C ALA A 41 2.98 -6.45 -1.79
N LEU A 42 2.01 -7.37 -1.66
CA LEU A 42 0.98 -7.59 -2.68
C LEU A 42 0.09 -6.36 -2.87
N LEU A 43 -0.37 -5.72 -1.79
CA LEU A 43 -1.20 -4.53 -1.88
C LEU A 43 -0.42 -3.34 -2.44
N GLY A 44 0.80 -3.09 -1.96
CA GLY A 44 1.63 -1.98 -2.42
C GLY A 44 2.05 -2.13 -3.88
N LEU A 45 2.48 -3.32 -4.30
CA LEU A 45 2.88 -3.58 -5.68
C LEU A 45 1.69 -3.68 -6.62
N GLY A 46 0.64 -4.42 -6.23
CA GLY A 46 -0.55 -4.62 -7.04
C GLY A 46 -1.33 -3.33 -7.27
N LEU A 47 -1.74 -2.65 -6.18
CA LEU A 47 -2.52 -1.42 -6.26
C LEU A 47 -1.67 -0.24 -6.73
N GLY A 48 -0.38 -0.19 -6.36
CA GLY A 48 0.55 0.81 -6.86
C GLY A 48 0.81 0.64 -8.37
N GLY A 49 1.00 -0.58 -8.85
CA GLY A 49 1.17 -0.89 -10.27
C GLY A 49 -0.09 -0.59 -11.08
N TYR A 50 -1.26 -0.97 -10.58
CA TYR A 50 -2.53 -0.66 -11.22
C TYR A 50 -2.83 0.85 -11.23
N GLY A 51 -2.54 1.56 -10.13
CA GLY A 51 -2.65 3.01 -10.04
C GLY A 51 -1.72 3.72 -11.03
N ALA A 52 -0.49 3.23 -11.19
CA ALA A 52 0.43 3.72 -12.21
C ALA A 52 -0.13 3.46 -13.62
N TRP A 53 -0.61 2.26 -13.91
CA TRP A 53 -1.24 1.94 -15.20
C TRP A 53 -2.43 2.87 -15.50
N LEU A 54 -3.32 3.11 -14.53
CA LEU A 54 -4.42 4.05 -14.68
C LEU A 54 -3.96 5.49 -14.91
N ALA A 55 -2.85 5.91 -14.28
CA ALA A 55 -2.28 7.23 -14.51
C ALA A 55 -1.83 7.41 -15.95
N TRP A 56 -1.15 6.43 -16.54
CA TRP A 56 -0.48 6.58 -17.84
C TRP A 56 -1.31 6.09 -19.03
N MET A 57 -2.02 4.98 -18.88
CA MET A 57 -2.80 4.31 -19.94
C MET A 57 -4.32 4.39 -19.71
N GLY A 58 -4.75 4.59 -18.47
CA GLY A 58 -6.16 4.71 -18.11
C GLY A 58 -6.77 6.07 -18.47
N LYS A 59 -8.09 6.07 -18.67
CA LYS A 59 -8.88 7.30 -18.85
C LYS A 59 -9.45 7.84 -17.54
N ASP A 60 -9.58 6.99 -16.51
CA ASP A 60 -10.23 7.37 -15.25
C ASP A 60 -9.23 7.56 -14.10
N LEU A 61 -8.84 8.82 -13.92
CA LEU A 61 -7.92 9.25 -12.86
C LEU A 61 -8.58 9.29 -11.47
N ARG A 62 -9.91 9.33 -11.37
CA ARG A 62 -10.61 9.30 -10.07
C ARG A 62 -10.52 7.90 -9.49
N HIS A 63 -10.77 6.88 -10.31
CA HIS A 63 -10.56 5.49 -9.92
C HIS A 63 -9.10 5.24 -9.52
N GLY A 64 -8.13 5.82 -10.23
CA GLY A 64 -6.72 5.73 -9.86
C GLY A 64 -6.40 6.26 -8.46
N LEU A 65 -7.01 7.38 -8.05
CA LEU A 65 -6.85 7.91 -6.69
C LEU A 65 -7.50 7.02 -5.64
N LEU A 66 -8.72 6.53 -5.90
CA LEU A 66 -9.43 5.65 -4.97
C LEU A 66 -8.65 4.35 -4.71
N VAL A 67 -8.14 3.72 -5.77
CA VAL A 67 -7.32 2.51 -5.65
C VAL A 67 -6.00 2.81 -4.95
N GLY A 68 -5.36 3.94 -5.29
CA GLY A 68 -4.11 4.35 -4.65
C GLY A 68 -4.26 4.62 -3.15
N LEU A 69 -5.40 5.15 -2.70
CA LEU A 69 -5.67 5.45 -1.29
C LEU A 69 -6.23 4.26 -0.50
N ALA A 70 -6.83 3.27 -1.15
CA ALA A 70 -7.43 2.10 -0.50
C ALA A 70 -6.55 1.41 0.56
N PRO A 71 -5.27 1.07 0.30
CA PRO A 71 -4.44 0.40 1.30
C PRO A 71 -4.14 1.29 2.53
N TRP A 72 -4.06 2.60 2.33
CA TRP A 72 -3.85 3.58 3.40
C TRP A 72 -5.09 3.73 4.28
N VAL A 73 -6.26 3.84 3.65
CA VAL A 73 -7.54 3.92 4.36
C VAL A 73 -7.77 2.65 5.16
N LEU A 74 -7.53 1.47 4.58
CA LEU A 74 -7.61 0.20 5.30
C LEU A 74 -6.67 0.16 6.50
N GLY A 75 -5.42 0.62 6.34
CA GLY A 75 -4.45 0.71 7.43
C GLY A 75 -4.93 1.60 8.57
N VAL A 76 -5.45 2.80 8.25
CA VAL A 76 -6.01 3.72 9.26
C VAL A 76 -7.21 3.11 9.98
N VAL A 77 -8.12 2.46 9.26
CA VAL A 77 -9.29 1.80 9.86
C VAL A 77 -8.86 0.68 10.81
N VAL A 78 -7.90 -0.16 10.42
CA VAL A 78 -7.38 -1.24 11.27
C VAL A 78 -6.71 -0.70 12.52
N VAL A 79 -5.90 0.36 12.40
CA VAL A 79 -5.26 1.02 13.55
C VAL A 79 -6.32 1.61 14.47
N PHE A 80 -7.33 2.28 13.92
CA PHE A 80 -8.41 2.86 14.69
C PHE A 80 -9.21 1.79 15.46
N ILE A 81 -9.59 0.69 14.80
CA ILE A 81 -10.27 -0.43 15.45
C ILE A 81 -9.39 -1.01 16.57
N SER A 82 -8.09 -1.17 16.31
CA SER A 82 -7.13 -1.66 17.31
C SER A 82 -7.03 -0.74 18.53
N LEU A 83 -7.19 0.58 18.37
CA LEU A 83 -7.20 1.53 19.49
C LEU A 83 -8.51 1.50 20.29
N VAL A 84 -9.64 1.25 19.63
CA VAL A 84 -10.96 1.20 20.29
C VAL A 84 -11.19 -0.13 20.99
N VAL A 85 -10.74 -1.24 20.39
CA VAL A 85 -10.95 -2.61 20.87
C VAL A 85 -9.74 -3.12 21.67
N GLY A 86 -8.55 -2.56 21.44
CA GLY A 86 -7.33 -2.93 22.15
C GLY A 86 -7.38 -2.50 23.61
N ASP A 87 -7.53 -3.47 24.50
CA ASP A 87 -7.45 -3.30 25.95
C ASP A 87 -6.07 -2.69 26.31
N PRO A 88 -6.01 -1.53 26.99
CA PRO A 88 -4.75 -0.98 27.48
C PRO A 88 -4.27 -1.84 28.66
N ARG A 89 -3.54 -2.90 28.37
CA ARG A 89 -2.81 -3.70 29.37
C ARG A 89 -1.34 -3.70 29.07
#